data_AF-A0A2G6UIF1-F1
#
_entry.id   AF-A0A2G6UIF1-F1
#
_cell.length_a   1.000
_cell.length_b   1.000
_cell.length_c   1.000
_cell.angle_alpha   90.00
_cell.angle_beta   90.00
_cell.angle_gamma   90.00
#
_symmetry.space_group_name_H-M   'P 1'
#
loop_
_entity.id
_entity.type
_entity.pdbx_description
1 polymer ?
#
loop_
_entity_poly.entity_id
_entity_poly.type
_entity_poly.pdbx_seq_one_letter_code
_entity_poly.pdbx_strand_id
1 'polypeptide(L)'
;MRKIKDLIKQLVRWALRSEINRLNDQLHKNEIKFGTLTEQLHLNELQYKFIKDLLKNLDVSVDYHYKYSKSWAVISLQGNRSDFIKFIDLGDRDIYEIQRFLRQFDRTKVDAAPAESAFLRINPKNRKF
;
A
#
# COMPACT_ATOMS: atom_id res chain seq x y z
N MET A 1 -34.63 55.63 -18.59
CA MET A 1 -33.44 54.95 -18.01
C MET A 1 -33.60 53.44 -17.76
N ARG A 2 -34.75 52.90 -17.30
CA ARG A 2 -34.91 51.44 -17.05
C ARG A 2 -34.70 50.56 -18.31
N LYS A 3 -35.34 50.89 -19.44
CA LYS A 3 -35.22 50.13 -20.71
C LYS A 3 -33.78 49.97 -21.23
N ILE A 4 -32.94 50.99 -21.06
CA ILE A 4 -31.54 50.97 -21.49
C ILE A 4 -30.71 50.00 -20.65
N LYS A 5 -30.95 49.95 -19.33
CA LYS A 5 -30.29 48.96 -18.45
C LYS A 5 -30.65 47.52 -18.83
N ASP A 6 -31.89 47.28 -19.23
CA ASP A 6 -32.35 45.94 -19.62
C ASP A 6 -31.75 45.48 -20.96
N LEU A 7 -31.61 46.40 -21.92
CA LEU A 7 -30.92 46.16 -23.19
C LEU A 7 -29.44 45.85 -22.98
N ILE A 8 -28.74 46.62 -22.14
CA ILE A 8 -27.34 46.36 -21.80
C ILE A 8 -27.17 44.99 -21.14
N LYS A 9 -28.07 44.62 -20.21
CA LYS A 9 -28.05 43.28 -19.60
C LYS A 9 -28.27 42.16 -20.61
N GLN A 10 -29.19 42.32 -21.56
CA GLN A 10 -29.41 41.33 -22.61
C GLN A 10 -28.18 41.17 -23.52
N LEU A 11 -27.54 42.29 -23.88
CA LEU A 11 -26.38 42.28 -24.76
C LEU A 11 -25.16 41.64 -24.08
N VAL A 12 -24.93 41.96 -22.79
CA VAL A 12 -23.88 41.31 -21.99
C VAL A 12 -24.14 39.82 -21.79
N ARG A 13 -25.40 39.43 -21.49
CA ARG A 13 -25.77 38.01 -21.38
C ARG A 13 -25.58 37.26 -22.69
N TRP A 14 -25.86 37.90 -23.82
CA TRP A 14 -25.66 37.32 -25.13
C TRP A 14 -24.16 37.17 -25.45
N ALA A 15 -23.37 38.23 -25.22
CA ALA A 15 -21.93 38.24 -25.49
C ALA A 15 -21.15 37.24 -24.62
N LEU A 16 -21.57 37.04 -23.36
CA LEU A 16 -20.93 36.12 -22.42
C LEU A 16 -21.59 34.73 -22.38
N ARG A 17 -22.62 34.48 -23.21
CA ARG A 17 -23.41 33.24 -23.15
C ARG A 17 -22.55 32.00 -23.38
N SER A 18 -21.64 32.07 -24.34
CA SER A 18 -20.72 30.99 -24.66
C SER A 18 -19.78 30.68 -23.51
N GLU A 19 -19.23 31.70 -22.85
CA GLU A 19 -18.30 31.53 -21.73
C GLU A 19 -19.01 31.00 -20.49
N ILE A 20 -20.23 31.49 -20.21
CA ILE A 20 -21.07 30.96 -19.12
C ILE A 20 -21.40 29.48 -19.35
N ASN A 21 -21.78 29.12 -20.58
CA ASN A 21 -22.08 27.73 -20.91
C ASN A 21 -20.82 26.85 -20.81
N ARG A 22 -19.68 27.33 -21.29
CA ARG A 22 -18.40 26.63 -21.19
C ARG A 22 -18.00 26.39 -19.73
N LEU A 23 -18.15 27.40 -18.87
CA LEU A 23 -17.85 27.28 -17.45
C LEU A 23 -18.80 26.30 -16.75
N ASN A 24 -20.09 26.33 -17.07
CA ASN A 24 -21.05 25.36 -16.54
C ASN A 24 -20.74 23.93 -16.98
N ASP A 25 -20.36 23.72 -18.24
CA ASP A 25 -19.95 22.40 -18.73
C ASP A 25 -18.68 21.90 -18.04
N GLN A 26 -17.74 22.80 -17.75
CA GLN A 26 -16.53 22.47 -17.00
C GLN A 26 -16.84 22.13 -15.54
N LEU A 27 -17.71 22.90 -14.89
CA LEU A 27 -18.17 22.61 -13.53
C LEU A 27 -18.83 21.25 -13.46
N HIS A 28 -19.76 20.97 -14.36
CA HIS A 28 -20.46 19.69 -14.40
C HIS A 28 -19.50 18.51 -14.62
N LYS A 29 -18.53 18.64 -15.55
CA LYS A 29 -17.49 17.63 -15.76
C LYS A 29 -16.62 17.44 -14.52
N ASN A 30 -16.29 18.51 -13.82
CA ASN A 30 -15.48 18.45 -12.61
C ASN A 30 -16.24 17.79 -11.46
N GLU A 31 -17.54 18.07 -11.29
CA GLU A 31 -18.39 17.42 -10.29
C GLU A 31 -18.44 15.90 -10.50
N ILE A 32 -18.67 15.46 -11.75
CA ILE A 32 -18.67 14.03 -12.09
C ILE A 32 -17.32 13.39 -11.77
N LYS A 33 -16.22 14.02 -12.22
CA LYS A 33 -14.87 13.54 -11.93
C LYS A 33 -14.63 13.45 -10.43
N PHE A 34 -15.01 14.48 -9.67
CA PHE A 34 -14.83 14.49 -8.22
C PHE A 34 -15.58 13.35 -7.55
N GLY A 35 -16.82 13.07 -7.97
CA GLY A 35 -17.59 11.90 -7.53
C GLY A 35 -16.84 10.59 -7.79
N THR A 36 -16.35 10.38 -9.02
CA THR A 36 -15.60 9.16 -9.37
C THR A 36 -14.28 9.02 -8.61
N LEU A 37 -13.56 10.12 -8.40
CA LEU A 37 -12.30 10.11 -7.65
C LEU A 37 -12.54 9.78 -6.18
N THR A 38 -13.63 10.29 -5.60
CA THR A 38 -14.00 10.01 -4.21
C THR A 38 -14.31 8.53 -4.01
N GLU A 39 -15.04 7.92 -4.95
CA GLU A 39 -15.33 6.48 -4.92
C GLU A 39 -14.04 5.64 -5.07
N GLN A 40 -13.15 6.01 -5.99
CA GLN A 40 -11.86 5.33 -6.16
C GLN A 40 -10.98 5.43 -4.92
N LEU A 41 -10.91 6.60 -4.28
CA LEU A 41 -10.18 6.78 -3.03
C LEU A 41 -10.74 5.86 -1.94
N HIS A 42 -12.07 5.81 -1.80
CA HIS A 42 -12.70 4.94 -0.82
C HIS A 42 -12.37 3.46 -1.05
N LEU A 43 -12.42 3.00 -2.31
CA LEU A 43 -12.04 1.62 -2.66
C LEU A 43 -10.57 1.32 -2.36
N ASN A 44 -9.68 2.27 -2.67
CA ASN A 44 -8.25 2.13 -2.37
C ASN A 44 -7.98 2.09 -0.87
N GLU A 45 -8.70 2.87 -0.07
CA GLU A 45 -8.59 2.82 1.40
C GLU A 45 -9.02 1.46 1.95
N LEU A 46 -10.10 0.89 1.43
CA LEU A 46 -10.57 -0.45 1.81
C LEU A 46 -9.54 -1.52 1.45
N GLN A 47 -8.97 -1.45 0.24
CA GLN A 47 -7.91 -2.37 -0.20
C GLN A 47 -6.65 -2.22 0.65
N TYR A 48 -6.23 -0.99 0.95
CA TYR A 48 -5.07 -0.73 1.79
C TYR A 48 -5.28 -1.29 3.20
N LYS A 49 -6.46 -1.08 3.79
CA LYS A 49 -6.80 -1.63 5.10
C LYS A 49 -6.76 -3.16 5.09
N PHE A 50 -7.34 -3.78 4.06
CA PHE A 50 -7.31 -5.23 3.90
C PHE A 50 -5.87 -5.77 3.79
N ILE A 51 -5.04 -5.18 2.92
CA ILE A 51 -3.63 -5.58 2.76
C ILE A 51 -2.88 -5.39 4.08
N LYS A 52 -3.10 -4.27 4.77
CA LYS A 52 -2.45 -3.98 6.05
C LYS A 52 -2.83 -5.01 7.11
N ASP A 53 -4.10 -5.39 7.19
CA ASP A 53 -4.56 -6.40 8.15
C ASP A 53 -4.07 -7.81 7.77
N LEU A 54 -3.98 -8.14 6.48
CA LEU A 54 -3.38 -9.37 6.00
C LEU A 54 -1.88 -9.44 6.38
N LEU A 55 -1.13 -8.37 6.16
CA LEU A 55 0.31 -8.31 6.47
C LEU A 55 0.58 -8.38 7.98
N LYS A 56 -0.32 -7.93 8.85
CA LYS A 56 -0.16 -8.10 10.31
C LYS A 56 -0.14 -9.57 10.74
N ASN A 57 -0.80 -10.43 9.97
CA ASN A 57 -0.90 -11.86 10.26
C ASN A 57 0.10 -12.69 9.44
N LEU A 58 1.00 -12.03 8.72
CA LEU A 58 2.10 -12.69 8.02
C LEU A 58 3.20 -12.98 9.03
N ASP A 59 3.58 -14.24 9.13
CA ASP A 59 4.71 -14.69 9.91
C ASP A 59 5.67 -15.50 9.01
N VAL A 60 6.96 -15.36 9.28
CA VAL A 60 8.01 -16.00 8.48
C VAL A 60 9.01 -16.64 9.43
N SER A 61 8.97 -17.97 9.47
CA SER A 61 9.90 -18.79 10.24
C SER A 61 10.98 -19.34 9.31
N VAL A 62 12.22 -19.40 9.78
CA VAL A 62 13.34 -19.93 8.98
C VAL A 62 14.10 -20.93 9.81
N ASP A 63 14.32 -22.10 9.24
CA ASP A 63 15.12 -23.16 9.81
C ASP A 63 16.41 -23.32 8.99
N TYR A 64 17.53 -23.08 9.66
CA TYR A 64 18.84 -23.05 9.03
C TYR A 64 19.66 -24.27 9.42
N HIS A 65 20.41 -24.80 8.45
CA HIS A 65 21.29 -25.93 8.67
C HIS A 65 22.68 -25.69 8.09
N TYR A 66 23.71 -25.92 8.91
CA TYR A 66 25.10 -25.53 8.62
C TYR A 66 25.90 -26.51 7.75
N LYS A 67 25.52 -27.79 7.62
CA LYS A 67 26.42 -28.82 7.02
C LYS A 67 25.82 -29.83 6.04
N TYR A 68 24.66 -30.41 6.32
CA TYR A 68 24.20 -31.60 5.57
C TYR A 68 22.72 -31.63 5.20
N SER A 69 21.94 -30.66 5.65
CA SER A 69 20.53 -30.54 5.33
C SER A 69 20.24 -29.20 4.69
N LYS A 70 19.22 -29.18 3.84
CA LYS A 70 18.78 -27.96 3.16
C LYS A 70 18.15 -27.03 4.18
N SER A 71 18.46 -25.74 4.05
CA SER A 71 17.76 -24.71 4.82
C SER A 71 16.38 -24.46 4.22
N TRP A 72 15.39 -24.17 5.05
CA TRP A 72 14.02 -23.93 4.60
C TRP A 72 13.41 -22.73 5.30
N ALA A 73 12.55 -22.03 4.59
CA ALA A 73 11.70 -20.98 5.16
C ALA A 73 10.24 -21.39 5.07
N VAL A 74 9.48 -21.08 6.11
CA VAL A 74 8.03 -21.18 6.13
C VAL A 74 7.46 -19.79 6.17
N ILE A 75 6.60 -19.51 5.20
CA ILE A 75 5.74 -18.34 5.23
C ILE A 75 4.37 -18.82 5.67
N SER A 76 3.93 -18.34 6.83
CA SER A 76 2.58 -18.55 7.32
C SER A 76 1.81 -17.24 7.19
N LEU A 77 0.63 -17.32 6.59
CA LEU A 77 -0.32 -16.22 6.56
C LEU A 77 -1.56 -16.68 7.30
N GLN A 78 -1.76 -16.13 8.49
CA GLN A 78 -2.88 -16.50 9.33
C GLN A 78 -4.12 -15.71 8.93
N GLY A 79 -5.14 -16.41 8.44
CA GLY A 79 -6.37 -15.81 7.96
C GLY A 79 -7.50 -16.01 8.97
N ASN A 80 -8.54 -15.18 8.90
CA ASN A 80 -9.73 -15.39 9.75
C ASN A 80 -10.52 -16.66 9.37
N ARG A 81 -10.33 -17.20 8.16
CA ARG A 81 -11.06 -18.38 7.65
C ARG A 81 -10.14 -19.51 7.17
N SER A 82 -8.93 -19.18 6.74
CA SER A 82 -8.00 -20.14 6.16
C SER A 82 -6.59 -19.66 6.39
N ASP A 83 -5.75 -20.57 6.88
CA ASP A 83 -4.32 -20.32 7.05
C ASP A 83 -3.58 -20.83 5.82
N PHE A 84 -2.70 -20.00 5.28
CA PHE A 84 -1.84 -20.40 4.17
C PHE A 84 -0.44 -20.65 4.70
N ILE A 85 0.10 -21.83 4.39
CA ILE A 85 1.46 -22.20 4.76
C ILE A 85 2.20 -22.57 3.48
N LYS A 86 3.34 -21.92 3.26
CA LYS A 86 4.21 -22.22 2.12
C LYS A 86 5.63 -22.48 2.60
N PHE A 87 6.13 -23.64 2.20
CA PHE A 87 7.53 -24.01 2.38
C PHE A 87 8.35 -23.53 1.18
N ILE A 88 9.51 -22.94 1.47
CA ILE A 88 10.47 -22.46 0.48
C ILE A 88 11.81 -23.12 0.78
N ASP A 89 12.33 -23.88 -0.18
CA ASP A 89 13.69 -24.43 -0.15
C ASP A 89 14.68 -23.26 -0.36
N LEU A 90 15.56 -23.03 0.62
CA LEU A 90 16.61 -22.01 0.54
C LEU A 90 17.89 -22.57 -0.09
N GLY A 91 17.96 -23.87 -0.39
CA GLY A 91 19.11 -24.53 -0.98
C GLY A 91 20.37 -24.39 -0.11
N ASP A 92 21.49 -24.11 -0.77
CA ASP A 92 22.81 -23.92 -0.14
C ASP A 92 23.10 -22.44 0.21
N ARG A 93 22.07 -21.59 0.31
CA ARG A 93 22.26 -20.17 0.64
C ARG A 93 22.88 -20.01 2.03
N ASP A 94 23.87 -19.13 2.10
CA ASP A 94 24.59 -18.81 3.33
C ASP A 94 23.69 -18.07 4.34
N ILE A 95 23.92 -18.27 5.63
CA ILE A 95 23.21 -17.62 6.73
C ILE A 95 23.28 -16.09 6.62
N TYR A 96 24.38 -15.55 6.08
CA TYR A 96 24.51 -14.11 5.84
C TYR A 96 23.57 -13.60 4.73
N GLU A 97 23.36 -14.37 3.67
CA GLU A 97 22.41 -14.02 2.61
C GLU A 97 20.97 -14.07 3.12
N ILE A 98 20.64 -15.15 3.83
CA ILE A 98 19.33 -15.33 4.48
C ILE A 98 19.09 -14.19 5.47
N GLN A 99 20.06 -13.86 6.31
CA GLN A 99 19.99 -12.75 7.25
C GLN A 99 19.82 -11.41 6.53
N ARG A 100 20.58 -11.14 5.46
CA ARG A 100 20.48 -9.89 4.69
C ARG A 100 19.13 -9.73 4.02
N PHE A 101 18.55 -10.80 3.51
CA PHE A 101 17.21 -10.82 2.94
C PHE A 101 16.15 -10.57 4.02
N LEU A 102 16.18 -11.33 5.11
CA LEU A 102 15.21 -11.22 6.19
C LEU A 102 15.31 -9.89 6.96
N ARG A 103 16.47 -9.22 6.94
CA ARG A 103 16.65 -7.87 7.51
C ARG A 103 15.76 -6.80 6.84
N GLN A 104 15.26 -7.07 5.64
CA GLN A 104 14.37 -6.15 4.91
C GLN A 104 12.92 -6.20 5.43
N PHE A 105 12.58 -7.20 6.24
CA PHE A 105 11.24 -7.37 6.82
C PHE A 105 11.23 -6.97 8.30
N ASP A 106 10.09 -6.46 8.79
CA ASP A 106 9.98 -5.97 10.17
C ASP A 106 9.85 -7.14 11.15
N ARG A 107 10.92 -7.38 11.91
CA ARG A 107 11.13 -8.56 12.75
C ARG A 107 10.53 -8.37 14.14
N THR A 108 9.22 -8.47 14.27
CA THR A 108 8.57 -8.53 15.60
C THR A 108 8.60 -9.93 16.21
N LYS A 109 8.78 -10.99 15.41
CA LYS A 109 8.89 -12.38 15.87
C LYS A 109 9.88 -13.14 14.98
N VAL A 110 11.10 -13.36 15.48
CA VAL A 110 12.03 -14.30 14.84
C VAL A 110 12.28 -15.38 15.87
N ASP A 111 11.56 -16.49 15.72
CA ASP A 111 11.77 -17.67 16.53
C ASP A 111 13.03 -18.37 16.03
N ALA A 112 14.13 -18.15 16.75
CA ALA A 112 15.43 -18.76 16.48
C ALA A 112 16.05 -19.21 17.80
N ALA A 113 16.89 -20.24 17.74
CA ALA A 113 17.65 -20.69 18.91
C ALA A 113 18.48 -19.52 19.49
N PRO A 114 18.73 -19.46 20.80
CA PRO A 114 19.40 -18.32 21.43
C PRO A 114 20.73 -17.92 20.75
N ALA A 115 21.51 -18.91 20.30
CA ALA A 115 22.77 -18.70 19.59
C ALA A 115 22.62 -18.04 18.21
N GLU A 116 21.56 -18.37 17.47
CA GLU A 116 21.29 -17.87 16.12
C GLU A 116 20.56 -16.53 16.16
N SER A 117 19.74 -16.32 17.18
CA SER A 117 19.00 -15.07 17.42
C SER A 117 19.92 -13.85 17.49
N ALA A 118 21.15 -14.02 17.99
CA ALA A 118 22.15 -12.96 18.08
C ALA A 118 22.57 -12.43 16.69
N PHE A 119 22.67 -13.30 15.69
CA PHE A 119 22.99 -12.91 14.31
C PHE A 119 21.78 -12.26 13.63
N LEU A 120 20.57 -12.63 14.00
CA LEU A 120 19.34 -12.14 13.38
C LEU A 120 18.87 -10.79 13.98
N ARG A 121 19.32 -10.43 15.19
CA ARG A 121 19.03 -9.13 15.80
C ARG A 121 19.73 -7.99 15.04
N ILE A 122 18.96 -6.99 14.62
CA ILE A 122 19.50 -5.76 14.02
C ILE A 122 19.86 -4.80 15.16
N ASN A 123 21.05 -4.21 15.12
CA ASN A 123 21.41 -3.15 16.06
C ASN A 123 20.51 -1.92 15.78
N PRO A 124 19.69 -1.46 16.74
CA PRO A 124 18.73 -0.38 16.53
C PRO A 124 19.37 0.94 16.08
N LYS A 125 20.69 1.09 16.26
CA LYS A 125 21.48 2.25 15.80
C LYS A 125 21.63 2.36 14.28
N ASN A 126 21.33 1.30 13.52
CA ASN A 126 21.47 1.28 12.05
C ASN A 126 20.16 1.58 11.29
N ARG A 127 19.08 1.95 11.97
CA ARG A 127 17.86 2.47 11.32
C ARG A 127 18.11 3.92 10.90
N LYS A 128 18.69 4.14 9.72
CA LYS A 128 18.57 5.44 9.04
C LYS A 128 17.21 5.46 8.34
N PHE A 129 16.34 6.36 8.79
CA PHE A 129 15.10 6.73 8.11
C PHE A 129 15.43 7.46 6.80
#